data_AF-A0A6C0KRX6-F1
#
_entry.id   AF-A0A6C0KRX6-F1
#
_cell.length_a   1.000
_cell.length_b   1.000
_cell.length_c   1.000
_cell.angle_alpha   90.00
_cell.angle_beta   90.00
_cell.angle_gamma   90.00
#
_symmetry.space_group_name_H-M   'P 1'
#
loop_
_entity.id
_entity.type
_entity.pdbx_description
1 polymer ?
#
loop_
_entity_poly.entity_id
_entity_poly.type
_entity_poly.pdbx_seq_one_letter_code
_entity_poly.pdbx_strand_id
1 'polypeptide(L)'
;MISHTVGFYSVKILAIFIISVMYFVTGSIFSLLLDQAIPNVDPKSLSSVVLMLETGVIFGIIGVIYYLNRMMLKYMPFFLDGFFGFRHILLHDMASGMIIGYILYAYQDKLIEMLKELRIRYQRIEQTIRNLF
;
A
#
# COMPACT_ATOMS: atom_id res chain seq x y z
N MET A 1 -6.34 39.31 9.94
CA MET A 1 -6.19 38.06 10.73
C MET A 1 -7.00 36.91 10.14
N ILE A 2 -8.33 37.03 10.00
CA ILE A 2 -9.21 35.96 9.48
C ILE A 2 -8.83 35.50 8.06
N SER A 3 -8.50 36.43 7.16
CA SER A 3 -8.10 36.11 5.77
C SER A 3 -6.82 35.25 5.68
N HIS A 4 -5.85 35.47 6.57
CA HIS A 4 -4.62 34.64 6.61
C HIS A 4 -4.90 33.24 7.14
N THR A 5 -5.75 33.12 8.16
CA THR A 5 -6.16 31.83 8.72
C THR A 5 -6.93 31.02 7.69
N VAL A 6 -7.90 31.62 6.99
CA VAL A 6 -8.67 30.96 5.94
C VAL A 6 -7.76 30.54 4.78
N GLY A 7 -6.88 31.42 4.31
CA GLY A 7 -5.91 31.10 3.24
C GLY A 7 -4.99 29.92 3.60
N PHE A 8 -4.48 29.90 4.83
CA PHE A 8 -3.64 28.80 5.32
C PHE A 8 -4.37 27.44 5.27
N TYR A 9 -5.61 27.38 5.77
CA TYR A 9 -6.38 26.14 5.76
C TYR A 9 -6.78 25.70 4.35
N SER A 10 -7.11 26.64 3.46
CA SER A 10 -7.38 26.33 2.06
C SER A 10 -6.18 25.70 1.36
N VAL A 11 -4.98 26.28 1.53
CA VAL A 11 -3.73 25.72 0.98
C VAL A 11 -3.44 24.36 1.58
N LYS A 12 -3.67 24.17 2.89
CA LYS A 12 -3.49 22.88 3.57
C LYS A 12 -4.42 21.79 3.02
N ILE A 13 -5.71 22.08 2.82
CA ILE A 13 -6.67 21.12 2.27
C ILE A 13 -6.29 20.75 0.84
N LEU A 14 -5.95 21.75 0.01
CA LEU A 14 -5.52 21.53 -1.36
C LEU A 14 -4.25 20.66 -1.42
N ALA A 15 -3.29 20.92 -0.54
CA ALA A 15 -2.08 20.11 -0.42
C ALA A 15 -2.41 18.66 -0.07
N ILE A 16 -3.28 18.41 0.92
CA ILE A 16 -3.73 17.06 1.28
C ILE A 16 -4.36 16.36 0.08
N PHE A 17 -5.26 17.04 -0.63
CA PHE A 17 -5.94 16.48 -1.80
C PHE A 17 -4.93 16.07 -2.87
N ILE A 18 -4.01 16.96 -3.24
CA ILE A 18 -3.00 16.69 -4.28
C ILE A 18 -2.08 15.55 -3.88
N ILE A 19 -1.57 15.57 -2.64
CA ILE A 19 -0.75 14.49 -2.10
C ILE A 19 -1.50 13.15 -2.19
N SER A 20 -2.79 13.13 -1.83
CA SER A 20 -3.61 11.92 -1.86
C SER A 20 -3.80 11.41 -3.29
N VAL A 21 -4.04 12.30 -4.25
CA VAL A 21 -4.11 11.95 -5.68
C VAL A 21 -2.77 11.39 -6.18
N MET A 22 -1.65 11.99 -5.79
CA MET A 22 -0.34 11.47 -6.17
C MET A 22 -0.08 10.08 -5.61
N TYR A 23 -0.36 9.85 -4.33
CA TYR A 23 -0.28 8.51 -3.74
C TYR A 23 -1.22 7.51 -4.41
N PHE A 24 -2.41 7.95 -4.83
CA PHE A 24 -3.33 7.13 -5.59
C PHE A 24 -2.75 6.71 -6.94
N VAL A 25 -2.24 7.66 -7.71
CA VAL A 25 -1.67 7.40 -9.04
C VAL A 25 -0.42 6.53 -8.94
N THR A 26 0.56 6.91 -8.10
CA THR A 26 1.80 6.14 -7.98
C THR A 26 1.53 4.76 -7.39
N GLY A 27 0.74 4.69 -6.31
CA GLY A 27 0.35 3.43 -5.69
C GLY A 27 -0.34 2.49 -6.67
N SER A 28 -1.25 2.99 -7.50
CA SER A 28 -1.95 2.18 -8.51
C SER A 28 -0.99 1.66 -9.57
N ILE A 29 -0.10 2.51 -10.09
CA ILE A 29 0.91 2.11 -11.09
C ILE A 29 1.81 1.00 -10.52
N PHE A 30 2.36 1.20 -9.31
CA PHE A 30 3.21 0.18 -8.69
C PHE A 30 2.46 -1.10 -8.36
N SER A 31 1.20 -1.01 -7.93
CA SER A 31 0.38 -2.18 -7.65
C SER A 31 0.14 -3.03 -8.90
N LEU A 32 -0.20 -2.39 -10.03
CA LEU A 32 -0.37 -3.07 -11.31
C LEU A 32 0.93 -3.69 -11.82
N LEU A 33 2.06 -2.97 -11.71
CA LEU A 33 3.38 -3.50 -12.09
C LEU A 33 3.76 -4.70 -11.22
N LEU A 34 3.47 -4.64 -9.93
CA LEU A 34 3.74 -5.74 -9.01
C LEU A 34 2.88 -6.97 -9.34
N ASP A 35 1.57 -6.80 -9.54
CA ASP A 35 0.70 -7.92 -9.88
C ASP A 35 1.15 -8.58 -11.19
N GLN A 36 1.56 -7.78 -12.19
CA GLN A 36 2.13 -8.30 -13.44
C GLN A 36 3.47 -9.03 -13.22
N ALA A 37 4.31 -8.56 -12.30
CA ALA A 37 5.59 -9.19 -11.98
C ALA A 37 5.44 -10.51 -11.22
N ILE A 38 4.33 -10.71 -10.50
CA ILE A 38 4.03 -11.97 -9.83
C ILE A 38 3.71 -13.03 -10.90
N PRO A 39 4.48 -14.14 -10.97
CA PRO A 39 4.23 -15.20 -11.93
C PRO A 39 2.84 -15.81 -11.70
N ASN A 40 2.16 -16.16 -12.80
CA ASN A 40 0.86 -16.84 -12.73
C ASN A 40 1.08 -18.33 -12.46
N VAL A 41 1.30 -18.67 -11.20
CA VAL A 41 1.50 -20.05 -10.73
C VAL A 41 0.21 -20.56 -10.12
N ASP A 42 -0.23 -21.77 -10.48
CA ASP A 42 -1.38 -22.41 -9.83
C ASP A 42 -1.05 -22.71 -8.36
N PRO A 43 -1.70 -22.04 -7.38
CA PRO A 43 -1.39 -22.21 -5.96
C PRO A 43 -1.61 -23.65 -5.48
N LYS A 44 -2.46 -24.42 -6.15
CA LYS A 44 -2.76 -25.82 -5.80
C LYS A 44 -1.61 -26.76 -6.12
N SER A 45 -0.80 -26.42 -7.11
CA SER A 45 0.35 -27.22 -7.53
C SER A 45 1.54 -27.12 -6.56
N LEU A 46 1.57 -26.07 -5.75
CA LEU A 46 2.68 -25.79 -4.83
C LEU A 46 2.54 -26.49 -3.48
N SER A 47 3.67 -26.86 -2.88
CA SER A 47 3.70 -27.31 -1.49
C SER A 47 3.38 -26.16 -0.54
N SER A 48 2.82 -26.46 0.64
CA SER A 48 2.39 -25.41 1.58
C SER A 48 3.52 -24.51 2.04
N VAL A 49 4.74 -25.05 2.16
CA VAL A 49 5.94 -24.29 2.54
C VAL A 49 6.34 -23.33 1.43
N VAL A 50 6.35 -23.79 0.17
CA VAL A 50 6.70 -22.94 -0.98
C VAL A 50 5.66 -21.83 -1.15
N LEU A 51 4.37 -22.16 -1.04
CA LEU A 51 3.29 -21.17 -1.12
C LEU A 51 3.41 -20.10 -0.02
N MET A 52 3.78 -20.49 1.20
CA MET A 52 4.00 -19.56 2.31
C MET A 52 5.24 -18.68 2.08
N LEU A 53 6.33 -19.24 1.55
CA LEU A 53 7.53 -18.49 1.21
C LEU A 53 7.27 -17.49 0.09
N GLU A 54 6.62 -17.90 -1.01
CA GLU A 54 6.30 -16.98 -2.11
C GLU A 54 5.39 -15.85 -1.65
N THR A 55 4.33 -16.17 -0.89
CA THR A 55 3.45 -15.14 -0.31
C THR A 55 4.25 -14.16 0.55
N GLY A 56 5.15 -14.66 1.39
CA GLY A 56 6.03 -13.83 2.23
C GLY A 56 6.98 -12.94 1.43
N VAL A 57 7.55 -13.47 0.34
CA VAL A 57 8.40 -12.70 -0.58
C VAL A 57 7.60 -11.57 -1.23
N ILE A 58 6.39 -11.84 -1.70
CA ILE A 58 5.50 -10.82 -2.27
C ILE A 58 5.21 -9.71 -1.25
N PHE A 59 4.86 -10.07 -0.02
CA PHE A 59 4.68 -9.08 1.07
C PHE A 59 5.95 -8.25 1.32
N GLY A 60 7.13 -8.88 1.28
CA GLY A 60 8.40 -8.19 1.40
C GLY A 60 8.60 -7.16 0.28
N ILE A 61 8.32 -7.55 -0.97
CA ILE A 61 8.41 -6.66 -2.13
C ILE A 61 7.42 -5.49 -2.01
N ILE A 62 6.17 -5.73 -1.59
CA ILE A 62 5.19 -4.67 -1.30
C ILE A 62 5.75 -3.68 -0.28
N GLY A 63 6.37 -4.17 0.80
CA GLY A 63 7.01 -3.33 1.81
C GLY A 63 8.13 -2.46 1.25
N VAL A 64 8.98 -3.01 0.38
CA VAL A 64 10.05 -2.26 -0.30
C VAL A 64 9.47 -1.19 -1.23
N ILE A 65 8.48 -1.53 -2.04
CA ILE A 65 7.80 -0.60 -2.96
C ILE A 65 7.15 0.54 -2.18
N TYR A 66 6.49 0.23 -1.07
CA TYR A 66 5.90 1.22 -0.18
C TYR A 66 6.96 2.20 0.36
N TYR A 67 8.12 1.67 0.81
CA TYR A 67 9.23 2.49 1.26
C TYR A 67 9.76 3.41 0.16
N LEU A 68 9.96 2.88 -1.06
CA LEU A 68 10.43 3.67 -2.21
C LEU A 68 9.44 4.77 -2.59
N ASN A 69 8.13 4.48 -2.62
CA ASN A 69 7.09 5.49 -2.87
C ASN A 69 7.13 6.61 -1.84
N ARG A 70 7.25 6.24 -0.55
CA ARG A 70 7.35 7.22 0.54
C ARG A 70 8.59 8.08 0.37
N MET A 71 9.73 7.48 0.01
CA MET A 71 10.96 8.20 -0.25
C MET A 71 10.80 9.17 -1.43
N MET A 72 10.27 8.73 -2.57
CA MET A 72 10.10 9.58 -3.75
C MET A 72 9.19 10.78 -3.46
N LEU A 73 8.07 10.55 -2.79
CA LEU A 73 7.09 11.61 -2.50
C LEU A 73 7.56 12.56 -1.40
N LYS A 74 8.47 12.13 -0.52
CA LYS A 74 9.15 13.03 0.44
C LYS A 74 9.97 14.12 -0.24
N TYR A 75 10.58 13.83 -1.38
CA TYR A 75 11.43 14.78 -2.10
C TYR A 75 10.65 15.63 -3.11
N MET A 76 9.34 15.44 -3.23
CA MET A 76 8.54 16.16 -4.20
C MET A 76 8.27 17.59 -3.70
N PRO A 77 8.76 18.63 -4.39
CA PRO A 77 8.50 20.00 -3.99
C PRO A 77 7.03 20.34 -4.22
N PHE A 78 6.39 20.95 -3.21
CA PHE A 78 5.01 21.42 -3.34
C PHE A 78 4.99 22.85 -3.86
N PHE A 79 4.22 23.08 -4.91
CA PHE A 79 4.21 24.34 -5.64
C PHE A 79 3.60 25.53 -4.88
N LEU A 80 2.86 25.29 -3.78
CA LEU A 80 2.36 26.34 -2.87
C LEU A 80 3.11 26.37 -1.54
N ASP A 81 4.31 25.77 -1.46
CA ASP A 81 5.12 25.83 -0.26
C ASP A 81 5.52 27.30 0.03
N GLY A 82 5.36 27.74 1.28
CA GLY A 82 5.59 29.13 1.69
C GLY A 82 4.39 30.08 1.55
N PHE A 83 3.31 29.72 0.84
CA PHE A 83 2.10 30.54 0.78
C PHE A 83 1.39 30.60 2.14
N PHE A 84 1.01 31.80 2.59
CA PHE A 84 0.33 32.02 3.89
C PHE A 84 1.06 31.40 5.10
N GLY A 85 2.38 31.18 5.02
CA GLY A 85 3.17 30.53 6.08
C GLY A 85 3.04 29.00 6.13
N PHE A 86 2.38 28.40 5.14
CA PHE A 86 2.26 26.96 4.99
C PHE A 86 3.60 26.32 4.66
N ARG A 87 3.92 25.22 5.35
CA ARG A 87 5.10 24.39 5.07
C ARG A 87 4.66 22.97 4.76
N HIS A 88 4.96 22.52 3.55
CA HIS A 88 4.57 21.20 3.04
C HIS A 88 5.13 20.04 3.88
N ILE A 89 6.31 20.24 4.48
CA ILE A 89 6.94 19.31 5.41
C ILE A 89 6.03 18.87 6.57
N LEU A 90 5.07 19.70 6.99
CA LEU A 90 4.15 19.38 8.09
C LEU A 90 3.08 18.35 7.72
N LEU A 91 2.80 18.15 6.43
CA LEU A 91 1.83 17.15 5.94
C LEU A 91 2.44 15.78 5.72
N HIS A 92 3.75 15.73 5.56
CA HIS A 92 4.50 14.50 5.31
C HIS A 92 4.38 13.49 6.47
N ASP A 93 4.14 13.96 7.69
CA ASP A 93 4.15 13.11 8.88
C ASP A 93 2.78 12.57 9.29
N MET A 94 1.66 13.08 8.73
CA MET A 94 0.37 12.90 9.40
C MET A 94 -0.57 11.79 8.92
N ALA A 95 -0.52 11.27 7.68
CA ALA A 95 -1.52 10.25 7.28
C ALA A 95 -1.26 9.48 5.98
N SER A 96 -0.28 9.89 5.18
CA SER A 96 -0.18 9.44 3.79
C SER A 96 0.15 7.96 3.60
N GLY A 97 0.86 7.36 4.56
CA GLY A 97 1.28 5.96 4.49
C GLY A 97 0.13 4.95 4.40
N MET A 98 -0.98 5.22 5.10
CA MET A 98 -2.12 4.31 5.13
C MET A 98 -2.84 4.22 3.77
N ILE A 99 -2.94 5.34 3.05
CA ILE A 99 -3.62 5.40 1.75
C ILE A 99 -2.87 4.53 0.74
N ILE A 100 -1.53 4.64 0.68
CA ILE A 100 -0.70 3.83 -0.22
C ILE A 100 -0.83 2.35 0.09
N GLY A 101 -0.76 1.98 1.37
CA GLY A 101 -0.90 0.58 1.79
C GLY A 101 -2.21 -0.01 1.25
N TYR A 102 -3.32 0.71 1.41
CA TYR A 102 -4.62 0.27 0.90
C TYR A 102 -4.62 0.09 -0.62
N ILE A 103 -4.09 1.04 -1.39
CA ILE A 103 -4.05 0.97 -2.86
C ILE A 103 -3.14 -0.17 -3.34
N LEU A 104 -1.99 -0.36 -2.69
CA LEU A 104 -1.06 -1.43 -3.03
C LEU A 104 -1.70 -2.80 -2.85
N TYR A 105 -2.57 -3.00 -1.86
CA TYR A 105 -3.30 -4.26 -1.71
C TYR A 105 -4.52 -4.39 -2.63
N ALA A 106 -5.10 -3.28 -3.09
CA ALA A 106 -6.36 -3.27 -3.83
C ALA A 106 -6.30 -4.01 -5.18
N TYR A 107 -5.11 -4.14 -5.79
CA TYR A 107 -4.93 -4.75 -7.12
C TYR A 107 -4.10 -6.05 -7.10
N GLN A 108 -3.94 -6.69 -5.93
CA GLN A 108 -3.10 -7.90 -5.79
C GLN A 108 -3.95 -9.17 -5.86
N ASP A 109 -4.57 -9.42 -7.00
CA ASP A 109 -5.49 -10.55 -7.19
C ASP A 109 -4.79 -11.90 -6.98
N LYS A 110 -3.56 -12.03 -7.50
CA LYS A 110 -2.74 -13.26 -7.36
C LYS A 110 -2.36 -13.54 -5.92
N LEU A 111 -1.95 -12.50 -5.18
CA LEU A 111 -1.63 -12.62 -3.76
C LEU A 111 -2.87 -13.06 -2.95
N ILE A 112 -4.04 -12.50 -3.27
CA ILE A 112 -5.31 -12.87 -2.63
C ILE A 112 -5.63 -14.34 -2.90
N GLU A 113 -5.38 -14.85 -4.10
CA GLU A 113 -5.60 -16.26 -4.45
C GLU A 113 -4.68 -17.19 -3.65
N MET A 114 -3.39 -16.87 -3.55
CA MET A 114 -2.42 -17.63 -2.75
C MET A 114 -2.81 -17.66 -1.26
N LEU A 115 -3.24 -16.53 -0.72
CA LEU A 115 -3.72 -16.42 0.66
C LEU A 115 -5.00 -17.22 0.91
N LYS A 116 -5.94 -17.24 -0.04
CA LYS A 116 -7.15 -18.06 0.03
C LYS A 116 -6.79 -19.54 0.07
N GLU A 117 -5.86 -19.99 -0.78
CA GLU A 117 -5.41 -21.39 -0.78
C GLU A 117 -4.70 -21.75 0.53
N LEU A 118 -3.81 -20.90 1.05
CA LEU A 118 -3.19 -21.10 2.37
C LEU A 118 -4.23 -21.23 3.48
N ARG A 119 -5.26 -20.38 3.48
CA ARG A 119 -6.37 -20.44 4.45
C ARG A 119 -7.12 -21.76 4.37
N ILE A 120 -7.46 -22.24 3.17
CA ILE A 120 -8.15 -23.52 2.98
C ILE A 120 -7.31 -24.68 3.53
N ARG A 121 -5.99 -24.67 3.27
CA ARG A 121 -5.08 -25.70 3.78
C ARG A 121 -4.98 -25.70 5.30
N TYR A 122 -4.89 -24.51 5.90
CA TYR A 122 -4.87 -24.37 7.35
C TYR A 122 -6.17 -24.92 7.99
N GLN A 123 -7.34 -24.57 7.43
CA GLN A 123 -8.62 -25.08 7.91
C GLN A 123 -8.75 -26.61 7.81
N ARG A 124 -8.22 -27.23 6.74
CA ARG A 124 -8.19 -28.70 6.61
C ARG A 124 -7.33 -29.37 7.69
N ILE A 125 -6.18 -28.79 8.01
CA ILE A 125 -5.31 -29.29 9.08
C ILE A 125 -6.01 -29.16 10.43
N GLU A 126 -6.62 -28.00 10.71
CA GLU A 126 -7.35 -27.75 11.95
C GLU A 126 -8.53 -28.73 12.14
N GLN A 127 -9.31 -28.99 11.08
CA GLN A 127 -10.38 -29.99 11.12
C GLN A 127 -9.85 -31.41 11.36
N THR A 128 -8.72 -31.77 10.75
CA THR A 128 -8.11 -33.09 10.94
C THR A 128 -7.66 -33.29 12.39
N ILE A 129 -7.02 -32.28 12.98
CA ILE A 129 -6.62 -32.29 14.40
C ILE A 129 -7.85 -32.39 15.29
N ARG A 130 -8.90 -31.59 15.02
CA ARG A 130 -10.14 -31.63 15.81
C ARG A 130 -10.86 -32.98 15.73
N ASN A 131 -10.73 -33.73 14.64
CA ASN A 131 -11.35 -35.05 14.51
C ASN A 131 -10.52 -36.17 15.17
N LEU A 132 -9.26 -35.90 15.55
CA LEU A 132 -8.35 -36.86 16.19
C LEU A 132 -8.39 -36.81 17.72
N PHE A 133 -8.95 -35.76 18.31
CA PHE A 133 -9.08 -35.54 19.76
C PHE A 133 -10.55 -35.39 20.15
#